data_AF-A0A6F8VBT0-F1
#
_entry.id   AF-A0A6F8VBT0-F1
#
_cell.length_a   1.000
_cell.length_b   1.000
_cell.length_c   1.000
_cell.angle_alpha   90.00
_cell.angle_beta   90.00
_cell.angle_gamma   90.00
#
_symmetry.space_group_name_H-M   'P 1'
#
loop_
_entity.id
_entity.type
_entity.pdbx_description
1 polymer ?
#
loop_
_entity_poly.entity_id
_entity_poly.type
_entity_poly.pdbx_seq_one_letter_code
_entity_poly.pdbx_strand_id
1 'polypeptide(L)'
;MRQSGIITPDAEKTQIAEEFRLIKRPLIKNAFQQSAGHIQNGNLIMVTSALAGEGKTFCSINLAMSIAMEMDHTVLLIDADVARPSLPNYLGLQAERGLLDVLLDDKLELADVMIKTNVDKLSILTAGKKSKHATELLASQSMSELLKEIAHRYSDRIVIFDSPPLLLTSEARVLASQMGQIVLVVAAEKTPQQTVKEALRQIESCDVVNLIYNKASTFPGGEYYGYYS
;
A
#
# COMPACT_ATOMS: atom_id res chain seq x y z
N MET A 1 12.88 10.45 8.42
CA MET A 1 11.84 10.55 7.36
C MET A 1 12.28 11.39 6.17
N ARG A 2 12.56 12.71 6.31
CA ARG A 2 12.93 13.56 5.16
C ARG A 2 14.21 13.15 4.41
N GLN A 3 15.28 12.78 5.13
CA GLN A 3 16.53 12.30 4.52
C GLN A 3 16.37 10.96 3.76
N SER A 4 15.26 10.25 3.99
CA SER A 4 14.95 8.98 3.33
C SER A 4 13.97 9.15 2.15
N GLY A 5 13.64 10.39 1.77
CA GLY A 5 12.70 10.71 0.68
C GLY A 5 11.21 10.56 1.03
N ILE A 6 10.86 10.41 2.32
CA ILE A 6 9.46 10.29 2.76
C ILE A 6 8.81 11.69 2.79
N ILE A 7 7.63 11.81 2.16
CA ILE A 7 6.78 13.00 2.16
C ILE A 7 6.32 13.30 3.59
N THR A 8 6.42 14.57 4.00
CA THR A 8 5.90 15.06 5.28
C THR A 8 5.01 16.27 5.02
N PRO A 9 3.92 16.47 5.78
CA PRO A 9 2.99 17.60 5.59
C PRO A 9 3.69 18.98 5.56
N ASP A 10 4.71 19.18 6.39
CA ASP A 10 5.40 20.48 6.55
C ASP A 10 6.60 20.67 5.61
N ALA A 11 6.81 19.80 4.61
CA ALA A 11 7.95 19.92 3.70
C ALA A 11 7.61 20.83 2.51
N GLU A 12 8.62 21.60 2.04
CA GLU A 12 8.55 22.30 0.75
C GLU A 12 8.20 21.33 -0.38
N LYS A 13 7.64 21.85 -1.49
CA LYS A 13 7.30 21.05 -2.67
C LYS A 13 8.55 20.32 -3.20
N THR A 14 8.66 19.03 -2.90
CA THR A 14 9.71 18.17 -3.44
C THR A 14 9.24 17.52 -4.74
N GLN A 15 10.18 17.17 -5.63
CA GLN A 15 9.86 16.42 -6.85
C GLN A 15 9.10 15.11 -6.53
N ILE A 16 9.55 14.38 -5.50
CA ILE A 16 8.89 13.15 -5.03
C ILE A 16 7.43 13.45 -4.62
N ALA A 17 7.17 14.57 -3.94
CA ALA A 17 5.80 14.93 -3.56
C ALA A 17 4.91 15.17 -4.80
N GLU A 18 5.40 15.84 -5.84
CA GLU A 18 4.63 16.03 -7.09
C GLU A 18 4.42 14.70 -7.83
N GLU A 19 5.42 13.82 -7.89
CA GLU A 19 5.30 12.49 -8.51
C GLU A 19 4.22 11.65 -7.81
N PHE A 20 4.23 11.59 -6.46
CA PHE A 20 3.19 10.88 -5.72
C PHE A 20 1.82 11.56 -5.78
N ARG A 21 1.74 12.88 -6.04
CA ARG A 21 0.48 13.54 -6.34
C ARG A 21 -0.12 13.09 -7.67
N LEU A 22 0.72 12.84 -8.66
CA LEU A 22 0.26 12.30 -9.95
C LEU A 22 -0.13 10.82 -9.81
N ILE A 23 0.67 10.02 -9.11
CA ILE A 23 0.40 8.60 -8.87
C ILE A 23 -0.92 8.38 -8.14
N LYS A 24 -1.25 9.19 -7.12
CA LYS A 24 -2.47 8.97 -6.32
C LYS A 24 -3.77 9.30 -7.04
N ARG A 25 -3.75 10.18 -8.05
CA ARG A 25 -4.98 10.66 -8.73
C ARG A 25 -5.83 9.53 -9.33
N PRO A 26 -5.28 8.63 -10.18
CA PRO A 26 -6.06 7.51 -10.69
C PRO A 26 -6.52 6.57 -9.56
N LEU A 27 -5.71 6.38 -8.52
CA LEU A 27 -6.04 5.51 -7.39
C LEU A 27 -7.24 6.01 -6.59
N ILE A 28 -7.28 7.30 -6.27
CA ILE A 28 -8.41 7.94 -5.59
C ILE A 28 -9.66 7.90 -6.47
N LYS A 29 -9.51 8.22 -7.76
CA LYS A 29 -10.63 8.16 -8.71
C LYS A 29 -11.26 6.77 -8.74
N ASN A 30 -10.43 5.74 -8.93
CA ASN A 30 -10.86 4.35 -8.94
C ASN A 30 -11.49 3.89 -7.62
N ALA A 31 -11.03 4.44 -6.48
CA ALA A 31 -11.55 4.08 -5.17
C ALA A 31 -13.01 4.54 -4.94
N PHE A 32 -13.41 5.68 -5.51
CA PHE A 32 -14.70 6.31 -5.20
C PHE A 32 -15.59 6.57 -6.43
N GLN A 33 -15.24 6.07 -7.61
CA GLN A 33 -16.06 6.23 -8.81
C GLN A 33 -17.38 5.44 -8.67
N GLN A 34 -18.52 6.14 -8.73
CA GLN A 34 -19.86 5.58 -8.51
C GLN A 34 -20.62 5.18 -9.80
N SER A 35 -20.11 5.55 -10.97
CA SER A 35 -20.78 5.30 -12.28
C SER A 35 -20.21 4.05 -12.98
N ALA A 36 -20.71 3.73 -14.20
CA ALA A 36 -20.24 2.61 -15.03
C ALA A 36 -18.70 2.44 -14.97
N GLY A 37 -18.25 1.28 -14.47
CA GLY A 37 -16.86 1.05 -14.08
C GLY A 37 -16.60 1.03 -12.56
N HIS A 38 -17.60 0.72 -11.73
CA HIS A 38 -17.42 0.50 -10.30
C HIS A 38 -16.44 -0.65 -10.06
N ILE A 39 -15.34 -0.36 -9.35
CA ILE A 39 -14.35 -1.35 -8.95
C ILE A 39 -14.75 -1.86 -7.58
N GLN A 40 -15.06 -3.15 -7.50
CA GLN A 40 -15.35 -3.80 -6.23
C GLN A 40 -14.15 -3.60 -5.29
N ASN A 41 -14.41 -3.12 -4.07
CA ASN A 41 -13.37 -2.80 -3.09
C ASN A 41 -12.28 -1.86 -3.64
N GLY A 42 -12.63 -0.92 -4.54
CA GLY A 42 -11.66 0.00 -5.15
C GLY A 42 -10.82 0.79 -4.15
N ASN A 43 -11.32 1.02 -2.94
CA ASN A 43 -10.58 1.68 -1.87
C ASN A 43 -9.54 0.80 -1.16
N LEU A 44 -9.52 -0.52 -1.42
CA LEU A 44 -8.47 -1.43 -0.97
C LEU A 44 -7.37 -1.51 -2.03
N ILE A 45 -6.21 -0.94 -1.72
CA ILE A 45 -5.08 -0.80 -2.62
C ILE A 45 -3.91 -1.60 -2.08
N MET A 46 -3.48 -2.62 -2.81
CA MET A 46 -2.26 -3.35 -2.48
C MET A 46 -1.06 -2.75 -3.19
N VAL A 47 0.01 -2.49 -2.44
CA VAL A 47 1.31 -2.11 -2.98
C VAL A 47 2.23 -3.31 -2.86
N THR A 48 2.76 -3.77 -3.99
CA THR A 48 3.60 -4.96 -4.07
C THR A 48 4.74 -4.76 -5.04
N SER A 49 5.58 -5.77 -5.22
CA SER A 49 6.69 -5.78 -6.15
C SER A 49 6.93 -7.19 -6.67
N ALA A 50 7.72 -7.34 -7.74
CA ALA A 50 8.07 -8.66 -8.24
C ALA A 50 9.06 -9.37 -7.29
N LEU A 51 10.06 -8.62 -6.82
CA LEU A 51 11.18 -9.09 -6.00
C LEU A 51 11.36 -8.24 -4.74
N ALA A 52 12.16 -8.74 -3.79
CA ALA A 52 12.50 -7.99 -2.58
C ALA A 52 13.37 -6.77 -2.88
N GLY A 53 13.16 -5.69 -2.11
CA GLY A 53 14.01 -4.50 -2.17
C GLY A 53 13.72 -3.55 -3.33
N GLU A 54 12.57 -3.67 -4.00
CA GLU A 54 12.17 -2.74 -5.07
C GLU A 54 11.60 -1.41 -4.56
N GLY A 55 11.30 -1.34 -3.25
CA GLY A 55 10.85 -0.10 -2.58
C GLY A 55 9.34 0.00 -2.37
N LYS A 56 8.61 -1.12 -2.45
CA LYS A 56 7.22 -1.31 -1.99
C LYS A 56 6.87 -0.50 -0.73
N THR A 57 7.52 -0.75 0.40
CA THR A 57 7.26 -0.02 1.66
C THR A 57 7.47 1.48 1.56
N PHE A 58 8.50 1.93 0.84
CA PHE A 58 8.73 3.36 0.58
C PHE A 58 7.57 3.96 -0.24
N CYS A 59 7.12 3.28 -1.29
CA CYS A 59 5.99 3.71 -2.10
C CYS A 59 4.68 3.69 -1.30
N SER A 60 4.44 2.65 -0.48
CA SER A 60 3.27 2.53 0.40
C SER A 60 3.16 3.70 1.36
N ILE A 61 4.25 4.04 2.06
CA ILE A 61 4.30 5.17 3.00
C ILE A 61 4.06 6.50 2.27
N ASN A 62 4.76 6.74 1.17
CA ASN A 62 4.64 8.01 0.44
C ASN A 62 3.26 8.19 -0.19
N LEU A 63 2.66 7.11 -0.69
CA LEU A 63 1.30 7.12 -1.18
C LEU A 63 0.32 7.42 -0.04
N ALA A 64 0.48 6.78 1.11
CA ALA A 64 -0.35 7.03 2.29
C ALA A 64 -0.28 8.48 2.77
N MET A 65 0.94 9.02 2.88
CA MET A 65 1.18 10.43 3.23
C MET A 65 0.54 11.37 2.21
N SER A 66 0.75 11.11 0.91
CA SER A 66 0.21 11.96 -0.14
C SER A 66 -1.32 11.96 -0.15
N ILE A 67 -1.96 10.81 0.06
CA ILE A 67 -3.44 10.73 0.13
C ILE A 67 -3.97 11.36 1.42
N ALA A 68 -3.31 11.20 2.57
CA ALA A 68 -3.73 11.81 3.84
C ALA A 68 -3.72 13.35 3.79
N MET A 69 -2.93 13.95 2.89
CA MET A 69 -2.93 15.40 2.63
C MET A 69 -4.14 15.88 1.80
N GLU A 70 -4.91 15.00 1.17
CA GLU A 70 -6.16 15.37 0.47
C GLU A 70 -7.25 15.77 1.46
N MET A 71 -8.08 16.76 1.17
CA MET A 71 -9.06 17.28 2.14
C MET A 71 -10.07 16.22 2.59
N ASP A 72 -10.59 15.43 1.64
CA ASP A 72 -11.80 14.62 1.83
C ASP A 72 -11.52 13.13 2.05
N HIS A 73 -10.27 12.74 2.32
CA HIS A 73 -9.90 11.33 2.42
C HIS A 73 -9.14 11.00 3.69
N THR A 74 -9.49 9.86 4.30
CA THR A 74 -8.73 9.23 5.37
C THR A 74 -7.95 8.02 4.86
N VAL A 75 -6.84 7.70 5.52
CA VAL A 75 -5.94 6.62 5.11
C VAL A 75 -5.67 5.67 6.26
N LEU A 76 -5.83 4.38 5.99
CA LEU A 76 -5.30 3.30 6.82
C LEU A 76 -4.16 2.61 6.06
N LEU A 77 -2.94 2.68 6.59
CA LEU A 77 -1.78 1.97 6.07
C LEU A 77 -1.58 0.67 6.87
N ILE A 78 -1.63 -0.47 6.19
CA ILE A 78 -1.53 -1.80 6.80
C ILE A 78 -0.21 -2.45 6.37
N ASP A 79 0.58 -2.92 7.33
CA ASP A 79 1.72 -3.80 7.06
C ASP A 79 1.20 -5.24 6.88
N ALA A 80 1.01 -5.63 5.63
CA ALA A 80 0.58 -6.96 5.21
C ALA A 80 1.75 -7.87 4.78
N ASP A 81 3.00 -7.40 4.85
CA ASP A 81 4.20 -8.22 4.71
C ASP A 81 4.46 -8.98 6.02
N VAL A 82 3.53 -9.87 6.36
CA VAL A 82 3.56 -10.68 7.59
C VAL A 82 4.79 -11.61 7.67
N ALA A 83 5.36 -11.95 6.51
CA ALA A 83 6.59 -12.75 6.41
C ALA A 83 7.81 -11.94 6.85
N ARG A 84 7.93 -10.69 6.41
CA ARG A 84 9.04 -9.78 6.75
C ARG A 84 8.54 -8.36 7.01
N PRO A 85 7.83 -8.13 8.14
CA PRO A 85 7.28 -6.82 8.46
C PRO A 85 8.38 -5.79 8.55
N SER A 86 8.17 -4.63 7.93
CA SER A 86 9.19 -3.59 7.87
C SER A 86 8.65 -2.21 8.20
N LEU A 87 7.33 -2.02 8.12
CA LEU A 87 6.69 -0.72 8.36
C LEU A 87 6.98 -0.16 9.76
N PRO A 88 6.93 -0.95 10.87
CA PRO A 88 7.24 -0.42 12.20
C PRO A 88 8.65 0.15 12.28
N ASN A 89 9.64 -0.50 11.66
CA ASN A 89 11.02 -0.05 11.65
C ASN A 89 11.20 1.24 10.83
N TYR A 90 10.53 1.34 9.67
CA TYR A 90 10.57 2.56 8.84
C TYR A 90 10.00 3.79 9.54
N LEU A 91 8.99 3.59 10.39
CA LEU A 91 8.24 4.65 11.03
C LEU A 91 8.59 4.86 12.51
N GLY A 92 9.49 4.05 13.06
CA GLY A 92 9.89 4.12 14.47
C GLY A 92 8.76 3.73 15.44
N LEU A 93 7.86 2.84 15.02
CA LEU A 93 6.70 2.42 15.79
C LEU A 93 7.04 1.21 16.67
N GLN A 94 6.49 1.21 17.88
CA GLN A 94 6.45 0.04 18.75
C GLN A 94 5.02 -0.47 18.83
N ALA A 95 4.78 -1.66 18.29
CA ALA A 95 3.47 -2.28 18.29
C ALA A 95 3.62 -3.79 18.52
N GLU A 96 2.98 -4.29 19.58
CA GLU A 96 3.01 -5.72 19.90
C GLU A 96 1.88 -6.50 19.22
N ARG A 97 0.81 -5.82 18.84
CA ARG A 97 -0.38 -6.41 18.22
C ARG A 97 -0.70 -5.71 16.91
N GLY A 98 -1.27 -6.45 15.97
CA GLY A 98 -1.61 -5.94 14.65
C GLY A 98 -2.57 -6.86 13.90
N LEU A 99 -2.45 -6.86 12.57
CA LEU A 99 -3.33 -7.57 11.65
C LEU A 99 -3.52 -9.04 12.04
N LEU A 100 -2.44 -9.78 12.25
CA LEU A 100 -2.53 -11.21 12.58
C LEU A 100 -3.17 -11.46 13.95
N ASP A 101 -2.98 -10.57 14.92
CA ASP A 101 -3.57 -10.73 16.25
C ASP A 101 -5.10 -10.54 16.19
N VAL A 102 -5.60 -9.60 15.37
CA VAL A 102 -7.04 -9.41 15.13
C VAL A 102 -7.66 -10.63 14.46
N LEU A 103 -6.92 -11.29 13.55
CA LEU A 103 -7.40 -12.51 12.90
C LEU A 103 -7.40 -13.74 13.83
N LEU A 104 -6.69 -13.68 14.96
CA LEU A 104 -6.51 -14.80 15.89
C LEU A 104 -7.37 -14.68 17.16
N ASP A 105 -7.75 -13.46 17.55
CA ASP A 105 -8.50 -13.18 18.77
C ASP A 105 -9.81 -12.47 18.42
N ASP A 106 -10.93 -13.22 18.42
CA ASP A 106 -12.27 -12.70 18.11
C ASP A 106 -12.74 -11.57 19.05
N LYS A 107 -12.05 -11.36 20.18
CA LYS A 107 -12.37 -10.27 21.13
C LYS A 107 -11.55 -9.01 20.86
N LEU A 108 -10.55 -9.08 19.99
CA LEU A 108 -9.67 -7.96 19.68
C LEU A 108 -10.20 -7.24 18.45
N GLU A 109 -10.69 -6.01 18.63
CA GLU A 109 -11.21 -5.24 17.51
C GLU A 109 -10.08 -4.53 16.75
N LEU A 110 -10.30 -4.27 15.46
CA LEU A 110 -9.37 -3.48 14.65
C LEU A 110 -9.04 -2.12 15.29
N ALA A 111 -10.03 -1.49 15.93
CA ALA A 111 -9.87 -0.19 16.58
C ALA A 111 -8.88 -0.22 17.76
N ASP A 112 -8.70 -1.37 18.41
CA ASP A 112 -7.82 -1.54 19.57
C ASP A 112 -6.33 -1.59 19.19
N VAL A 113 -6.05 -1.98 17.95
CA VAL A 113 -4.69 -2.17 17.43
C VAL A 113 -4.27 -1.13 16.38
N MET A 114 -5.19 -0.25 15.98
CA MET A 114 -4.89 0.86 15.09
C MET A 114 -4.08 1.94 15.81
N ILE A 115 -2.94 2.30 15.22
CA ILE A 115 -2.05 3.32 15.73
C ILE A 115 -2.36 4.64 15.03
N LYS A 116 -2.74 5.65 15.82
CA LYS A 116 -2.85 7.04 15.33
C LYS A 116 -1.44 7.61 15.15
N THR A 117 -1.22 8.27 14.01
CA THR A 117 0.05 8.94 13.74
C THR A 117 -0.01 10.41 14.14
N ASN A 118 1.14 11.10 14.06
CA ASN A 118 1.20 12.56 14.13
C ASN A 118 0.81 13.25 12.81
N VAL A 119 0.37 12.48 11.81
CA VAL A 119 -0.16 12.98 10.54
C VAL A 119 -1.68 12.82 10.59
N ASP A 120 -2.38 13.94 10.47
CA ASP A 120 -3.84 13.94 10.45
C ASP A 120 -4.37 13.00 9.36
N LYS A 121 -5.47 12.30 9.67
CA LYS A 121 -6.15 11.35 8.77
C LYS A 121 -5.34 10.12 8.36
N LEU A 122 -4.12 9.94 8.89
CA LEU A 122 -3.33 8.72 8.69
C LEU A 122 -3.31 7.87 9.96
N SER A 123 -3.82 6.64 9.83
CA SER A 123 -3.69 5.59 10.84
C SER A 123 -2.90 4.41 10.29
N ILE A 124 -2.27 3.65 11.18
CA ILE A 124 -1.41 2.51 10.83
C ILE A 124 -1.89 1.26 11.53
N LEU A 125 -1.89 0.14 10.82
CA LEU A 125 -2.01 -1.20 11.37
C LEU A 125 -0.73 -1.97 11.07
N THR A 126 -0.04 -2.46 12.10
CA THR A 126 1.15 -3.28 11.91
C THR A 126 0.78 -4.74 11.61
N ALA A 127 1.74 -5.56 11.17
CA ALA A 127 1.50 -6.98 10.92
C ALA A 127 1.12 -7.76 12.20
N GLY A 128 1.59 -7.30 13.36
CA GLY A 128 1.40 -7.98 14.64
C GLY A 128 2.39 -9.11 14.88
N LYS A 129 2.02 -10.06 15.74
CA LYS A 129 2.89 -11.19 16.09
C LYS A 129 3.04 -12.15 14.93
N LYS A 130 4.29 -12.58 14.69
CA LYS A 130 4.59 -13.61 13.68
C LYS A 130 3.82 -14.89 13.98
N SER A 131 3.12 -15.40 12.97
CA SER A 131 2.44 -16.69 13.01
C SER A 131 3.06 -17.66 12.00
N LYS A 132 3.09 -18.96 12.33
CA LYS A 132 3.45 -20.01 11.39
C LYS A 132 2.36 -20.29 10.35
N HIS A 133 1.14 -19.81 10.61
CA HIS A 133 -0.05 -20.00 9.78
C HIS A 133 -0.45 -18.71 9.05
N ALA A 134 0.53 -17.84 8.74
CA ALA A 134 0.26 -16.51 8.21
C ALA A 134 -0.48 -16.60 6.84
N THR A 135 -0.07 -17.51 5.97
CA THR A 135 -0.74 -17.75 4.68
C THR A 135 -2.19 -18.18 4.86
N GLU A 136 -2.46 -19.13 5.76
CA GLU A 136 -3.82 -19.62 6.03
C GLU A 136 -4.69 -18.56 6.68
N LEU A 137 -4.13 -17.74 7.57
CA LEU A 137 -4.84 -16.61 8.18
C LEU A 137 -5.22 -15.56 7.14
N LEU A 138 -4.30 -15.21 6.22
CA LEU A 138 -4.60 -14.29 5.12
C LEU A 138 -5.62 -14.86 4.12
N ALA A 139 -5.65 -16.17 3.94
CA ALA A 139 -6.62 -16.86 3.08
C ALA A 139 -7.96 -17.16 3.79
N SER A 140 -8.08 -16.81 5.08
CA SER A 140 -9.21 -17.24 5.91
C SER A 140 -10.49 -16.47 5.60
N GLN A 141 -11.60 -17.06 6.03
CA GLN A 141 -12.90 -16.38 6.04
C GLN A 141 -12.86 -15.13 6.92
N SER A 142 -12.19 -15.18 8.07
CA SER A 142 -12.02 -14.03 8.98
C SER A 142 -11.31 -12.86 8.30
N MET A 143 -10.29 -13.12 7.47
CA MET A 143 -9.63 -12.06 6.68
C MET A 143 -10.57 -11.48 5.63
N SER A 144 -11.35 -12.33 4.95
CA SER A 144 -12.36 -11.87 3.98
C SER A 144 -13.42 -10.96 4.63
N GLU A 145 -13.85 -11.30 5.85
CA GLU A 145 -14.80 -10.51 6.64
C GLU A 145 -14.18 -9.19 7.11
N LEU A 146 -12.93 -9.23 7.59
CA LEU A 146 -12.20 -8.04 8.00
C LEU A 146 -12.01 -7.07 6.82
N LEU A 147 -11.61 -7.56 5.65
CA LEU A 147 -11.46 -6.73 4.44
C LEU A 147 -12.80 -6.12 4.01
N LYS A 148 -13.89 -6.89 4.11
CA LYS A 148 -15.24 -6.39 3.82
C LYS A 148 -15.65 -5.29 4.80
N GLU A 149 -15.39 -5.48 6.10
CA GLU A 149 -15.64 -4.45 7.11
C GLU A 149 -14.82 -3.20 6.79
N ILE A 150 -13.51 -3.34 6.62
CA ILE A 150 -12.57 -2.25 6.35
C ILE A 150 -12.96 -1.45 5.08
N ALA A 151 -13.39 -2.14 4.02
CA ALA A 151 -13.79 -1.52 2.76
C ALA A 151 -15.05 -0.66 2.89
N HIS A 152 -16.00 -1.03 3.76
CA HIS A 152 -17.34 -0.41 3.81
C HIS A 152 -17.58 0.44 5.07
N ARG A 153 -16.74 0.32 6.10
CA ARG A 153 -16.94 1.00 7.39
C ARG A 153 -16.87 2.53 7.30
N TYR A 154 -16.08 3.07 6.37
CA TYR A 154 -15.88 4.50 6.19
C TYR A 154 -15.91 4.85 4.69
N SER A 155 -16.84 5.72 4.30
CA SER A 155 -17.08 6.07 2.89
C SER A 155 -15.96 6.89 2.25
N ASP A 156 -15.10 7.50 3.07
CA ASP A 156 -13.99 8.38 2.68
C ASP A 156 -12.61 7.72 2.83
N ARG A 157 -12.56 6.46 3.27
CA ARG A 157 -11.31 5.79 3.64
C ARG A 157 -10.69 5.03 2.48
N ILE A 158 -9.42 5.31 2.24
CA ILE A 158 -8.52 4.51 1.41
C ILE A 158 -7.64 3.63 2.32
N VAL A 159 -7.43 2.39 1.92
CA VAL A 159 -6.66 1.40 2.69
C VAL A 159 -5.53 0.90 1.82
N ILE A 160 -4.31 1.13 2.29
CA ILE A 160 -3.08 0.76 1.57
C ILE A 160 -2.47 -0.44 2.28
N PHE A 161 -2.26 -1.54 1.57
CA PHE A 161 -1.60 -2.73 2.06
C PHE A 161 -0.16 -2.74 1.55
N ASP A 162 0.82 -2.55 2.43
CA ASP A 162 2.22 -2.85 2.13
C ASP A 162 2.41 -4.36 2.19
N SER A 163 2.62 -5.00 1.05
CA SER A 163 2.51 -6.46 0.91
C SER A 163 3.84 -7.09 0.47
N PRO A 164 4.05 -8.41 0.68
CA PRO A 164 5.30 -9.05 0.29
C PRO A 164 5.45 -9.14 -1.24
N PRO A 165 6.67 -9.41 -1.75
CA PRO A 165 6.90 -9.56 -3.19
C PRO A 165 6.19 -10.78 -3.78
N LEU A 166 5.58 -10.62 -4.96
CA LEU A 166 4.73 -11.62 -5.62
C LEU A 166 5.44 -12.92 -5.97
N LEU A 167 6.71 -12.86 -6.37
CA LEU A 167 7.46 -14.05 -6.82
C LEU A 167 8.18 -14.77 -5.68
N LEU A 168 8.08 -14.27 -4.45
CA LEU A 168 8.77 -14.83 -3.29
C LEU A 168 7.85 -15.48 -2.26
N THR A 169 6.55 -15.17 -2.29
CA THR A 169 5.60 -15.52 -1.22
C THR A 169 4.24 -15.87 -1.80
N SER A 170 3.53 -16.83 -1.20
CA SER A 170 2.17 -17.18 -1.60
C SER A 170 1.14 -16.21 -1.02
N GLU A 171 1.47 -15.62 0.13
CA GLU A 171 0.71 -14.61 0.86
C GLU A 171 0.33 -13.42 -0.02
N ALA A 172 1.27 -12.93 -0.83
CA ALA A 172 1.03 -11.80 -1.73
C ALA A 172 -0.09 -12.13 -2.74
N ARG A 173 -0.09 -13.33 -3.32
CA ARG A 173 -1.10 -13.74 -4.31
C ARG A 173 -2.48 -13.91 -3.68
N VAL A 174 -2.54 -14.49 -2.48
CA VAL A 174 -3.79 -14.64 -1.73
C VAL A 174 -4.41 -13.27 -1.48
N LEU A 175 -3.61 -12.34 -0.93
CA LEU A 175 -4.05 -10.98 -0.65
C LEU A 175 -4.51 -10.25 -1.92
N ALA A 176 -3.74 -10.36 -3.01
CA ALA A 176 -4.04 -9.71 -4.30
C ALA A 176 -5.43 -10.05 -4.84
N SER A 177 -5.92 -11.27 -4.62
CA SER A 177 -7.24 -11.69 -5.11
C SER A 177 -8.43 -11.01 -4.41
N GLN A 178 -8.17 -10.30 -3.30
CA GLN A 178 -9.19 -9.62 -2.50
C GLN A 178 -9.15 -8.08 -2.64
N MET A 179 -8.23 -7.56 -3.45
CA MET A 179 -7.96 -6.13 -3.59
C MET A 179 -8.67 -5.56 -4.81
N GLY A 180 -9.21 -4.35 -4.70
CA GLY A 180 -9.80 -3.66 -5.85
C GLY A 180 -8.75 -3.05 -6.77
N GLN A 181 -7.59 -2.67 -6.22
CA GLN A 181 -6.48 -2.11 -7.00
C GLN A 181 -5.14 -2.67 -6.55
N ILE A 182 -4.22 -2.83 -7.51
CA ILE A 182 -2.84 -3.20 -7.24
C ILE A 182 -1.89 -2.15 -7.83
N VAL A 183 -0.89 -1.78 -7.04
CA VAL A 183 0.26 -0.97 -7.44
C VAL A 183 1.48 -1.86 -7.41
N LEU A 184 2.00 -2.19 -8.59
CA LEU A 184 3.21 -2.98 -8.75
C LEU A 184 4.42 -2.05 -8.89
N VAL A 185 5.28 -2.07 -7.87
CA VAL A 185 6.52 -1.31 -7.81
C VAL A 185 7.62 -2.09 -8.53
N VAL A 186 8.27 -1.46 -9.50
CA VAL A 186 9.35 -2.01 -10.31
C VAL A 186 10.61 -1.19 -10.08
N ALA A 187 11.71 -1.83 -9.67
CA ALA A 187 12.99 -1.14 -9.52
C ALA A 187 13.62 -0.84 -10.88
N ALA A 188 13.82 0.45 -11.15
CA ALA A 188 14.44 0.95 -12.36
C ALA A 188 15.82 0.37 -12.58
N GLU A 189 16.09 0.01 -13.83
CA GLU A 189 17.39 -0.52 -14.30
C GLU A 189 17.87 -1.80 -13.61
N LYS A 190 17.07 -2.36 -12.68
CA LYS A 190 17.43 -3.54 -11.88
C LYS A 190 16.51 -4.72 -12.16
N THR A 191 15.22 -4.49 -12.33
CA THR A 191 14.25 -5.57 -12.48
C THR A 191 14.04 -5.94 -13.95
N PRO A 192 14.35 -7.19 -14.36
CA PRO A 192 14.18 -7.60 -15.75
C PRO A 192 12.71 -7.54 -16.17
N GLN A 193 12.46 -7.15 -17.43
CA GLN A 193 11.10 -7.08 -17.98
C GLN A 193 10.35 -8.42 -17.88
N GLN A 194 11.07 -9.55 -18.05
CA GLN A 194 10.50 -10.88 -17.95
C GLN A 194 9.98 -11.17 -16.53
N THR A 195 10.73 -10.74 -15.50
CA THR A 195 10.31 -10.86 -14.09
C THR A 195 9.06 -10.02 -13.80
N VAL A 196 8.94 -8.82 -14.40
CA VAL A 196 7.71 -8.01 -14.29
C VAL A 196 6.53 -8.73 -14.94
N LYS A 197 6.71 -9.31 -16.13
CA LYS A 197 5.65 -10.10 -16.81
C LYS A 197 5.20 -11.30 -15.98
N GLU A 198 6.13 -12.00 -15.34
CA GLU A 198 5.83 -13.12 -14.45
C GLU A 198 5.05 -12.67 -13.21
N ALA A 199 5.42 -11.54 -12.61
CA ALA A 199 4.68 -10.96 -11.50
C ALA A 199 3.26 -10.55 -11.90
N LEU A 200 3.09 -9.90 -13.06
CA LEU A 200 1.76 -9.52 -13.58
C LEU A 200 0.84 -10.74 -13.78
N ARG A 201 1.38 -11.89 -14.22
CA ARG A 201 0.60 -13.15 -14.32
C ARG A 201 0.11 -13.66 -12.98
N GLN A 202 0.78 -13.35 -11.86
CA GLN A 202 0.31 -13.79 -10.53
C GLN A 202 -0.92 -13.00 -10.05
N ILE A 203 -1.18 -11.84 -10.63
CA ILE A 203 -2.23 -10.91 -10.22
C ILE A 203 -3.22 -10.59 -11.35
N GLU A 204 -3.27 -11.45 -12.37
CA GLU A 204 -4.14 -11.27 -13.55
C GLU A 204 -5.64 -11.23 -13.21
N SER A 205 -6.02 -11.70 -12.02
CA SER A 205 -7.39 -11.63 -11.51
C SER A 205 -7.81 -10.23 -11.05
N CYS A 206 -6.88 -9.28 -10.91
CA CYS A 206 -7.19 -7.90 -10.55
C CYS A 206 -7.25 -7.05 -11.83
N ASP A 207 -8.40 -6.44 -12.09
CA ASP A 207 -8.63 -5.64 -13.30
C ASP A 207 -7.82 -4.34 -13.34
N VAL A 208 -7.40 -3.84 -12.16
CA VAL A 208 -6.81 -2.51 -12.01
C VAL A 208 -5.40 -2.61 -11.44
N VAL A 209 -4.44 -2.69 -12.35
CA VAL A 209 -3.01 -2.73 -12.02
C VAL A 209 -2.31 -1.46 -12.52
N ASN A 210 -1.69 -0.74 -11.59
CA ASN A 210 -0.85 0.43 -11.85
C ASN A 210 0.62 0.08 -11.63
N LEU A 211 1.53 0.73 -12.35
CA LEU A 211 2.97 0.53 -12.22
C LEU A 211 3.62 1.77 -11.62
N ILE A 212 4.51 1.58 -10.65
CA ILE A 212 5.45 2.62 -10.19
C ILE A 212 6.85 2.19 -10.59
N TYR A 213 7.51 3.01 -11.42
CA TYR A 213 8.91 2.82 -11.76
C TYR A 213 9.78 3.55 -10.73
N ASN A 214 10.29 2.81 -9.75
CA ASN A 214 10.98 3.36 -8.58
C ASN A 214 12.50 3.31 -8.74
N LYS A 215 13.23 4.17 -8.02
CA LYS A 215 14.71 4.27 -8.07
C LYS A 215 15.25 4.70 -9.44
N ALA A 216 14.41 5.34 -10.26
CA ALA A 216 14.85 5.89 -11.53
C ALA A 216 15.89 7.01 -11.27
N SER A 217 16.99 6.97 -12.01
CA SER A 217 17.96 8.05 -12.02
C SER A 217 17.35 9.25 -12.73
N THR A 218 17.46 10.45 -12.15
CA THR A 218 17.16 11.69 -12.87
C THR A 218 18.24 11.88 -13.95
N PHE A 219 17.87 11.77 -15.23
CA PHE A 219 18.79 12.11 -16.31
C PHE A 219 19.12 13.62 -16.25
N PRO A 220 20.40 14.01 -16.22
CA PRO A 220 20.76 15.43 -16.39
C PRO A 220 20.33 15.86 -17.80
N GLY A 221 19.30 16.69 -17.88
CA GLY A 221 18.73 17.18 -19.15
C GLY A 221 17.33 16.68 -19.50
N GLY A 222 16.71 15.85 -18.67
CA GLY A 222 15.31 15.44 -18.81
C GLY A 222 14.36 16.46 -18.20
N GLU A 223 14.18 17.62 -18.83
CA GLU A 223 13.03 18.50 -18.62
C GLU A 223 11.73 17.76 -19.03
N TYR A 224 11.27 16.78 -18.25
CA TYR A 224 10.01 16.07 -18.51
C TYR A 224 8.84 16.56 -17.66
N TYR A 225 9.07 17.55 -16.79
CA TYR A 225 8.02 18.28 -16.11
C TYR A 225 8.30 19.77 -16.23
N GLY A 226 7.70 20.39 -17.24
CA GLY A 226 7.70 21.83 -17.42
C GLY A 226 7.14 22.50 -16.17
N TYR A 227 7.96 23.37 -15.58
CA TYR A 227 7.54 24.38 -14.63
C TYR A 227 6.43 25.22 -15.27
N TYR A 228 5.23 25.21 -14.69
CA TYR A 228 4.31 26.32 -14.87
C TYR A 228 4.53 27.28 -13.70
N SER A 229 5.05 28.47 -14.05
CA SER A 229 5.10 29.67 -13.22
C SER A 229 3.69 30.18 -12.91
#